data_AF-A0A2A7N513-F1
#
_entry.id   AF-A0A2A7N513-F1
#
_cell.length_a   1.000
_cell.length_b   1.000
_cell.length_c   1.000
_cell.angle_alpha   90.00
_cell.angle_beta   90.00
_cell.angle_gamma   90.00
#
_symmetry.space_group_name_H-M   'P 1'
#
loop_
_entity.id
_entity.type
_entity.pdbx_description
1 polymer ?
#
loop_
_entity_poly.entity_id
_entity_poly.type
_entity_poly.pdbx_seq_one_letter_code
_entity_poly.pdbx_strand_id
1 'polypeptide(L)'
;MNARRVVAVLAIFAVVATGFGVTIAVLTADRTPPAPPTARVPAAQQQPKVPTPAEFQIGVVVTDQNCSAPNGCLYRYRIEPKYLGLHPLPDKEIKVVYEVKGGHQPQVGDFTVRAGQARVLQDVPLEGPPNAHLEASVTQIVG
;
A
#
# COMPACT_ATOMS: atom_id res chain seq x y z
N MET A 1 10.43 50.75 7.06
CA MET A 1 11.70 51.45 7.37
C MET A 1 12.48 50.49 8.26
N ASN A 2 13.55 49.80 7.86
CA ASN A 2 14.87 50.26 7.38
C ASN A 2 15.51 49.11 6.54
N ALA A 3 15.85 49.33 5.27
CA ALA A 3 17.16 49.78 4.76
C ALA A 3 18.31 48.73 4.84
N ARG A 4 18.44 47.98 3.73
CA ARG A 4 19.66 47.65 2.96
C ARG A 4 20.96 47.31 3.70
N ARG A 5 21.49 46.10 3.43
CA ARG A 5 22.89 45.82 3.04
C ARG A 5 22.90 44.62 2.05
N VAL A 6 23.13 44.83 0.73
CA VAL A 6 24.40 44.68 -0.06
C VAL A 6 24.87 43.21 -0.12
N VAL A 7 24.64 42.43 -1.20
CA VAL A 7 25.46 42.18 -2.45
C VAL A 7 26.89 41.70 -2.13
N ALA A 8 27.56 40.68 -2.68
CA ALA A 8 27.47 39.73 -3.80
C ALA A 8 28.12 38.39 -3.31
N VAL A 9 28.13 37.26 -4.03
CA VAL A 9 29.15 36.92 -5.04
C VAL A 9 28.76 35.58 -5.71
N LEU A 10 28.87 35.60 -7.04
CA LEU A 10 28.80 34.48 -7.99
C LEU A 10 29.81 33.37 -7.71
N ALA A 11 29.39 32.13 -7.85
CA ALA A 11 30.25 31.06 -8.37
C ALA A 11 29.41 30.09 -9.20
N ILE A 12 29.45 30.29 -10.52
CA ILE A 12 28.99 29.34 -11.52
C ILE A 12 30.01 28.20 -11.54
N PHE A 13 29.60 26.99 -11.15
CA PHE A 13 30.35 25.78 -11.46
C PHE A 13 29.59 25.00 -12.53
N ALA A 14 29.89 25.31 -13.79
CA ALA A 14 29.57 24.45 -14.92
C ALA A 14 30.67 23.38 -14.99
N VAL A 15 30.37 22.15 -14.57
CA VAL A 15 31.21 20.99 -14.88
C VAL A 15 30.53 20.19 -15.99
N VAL A 16 30.89 20.54 -17.22
CA VAL A 16 30.63 19.73 -18.40
C VAL A 16 31.71 18.64 -18.41
N ALA A 17 31.38 17.46 -17.90
CA ALA A 17 32.20 16.27 -18.08
C ALA A 17 31.73 15.53 -19.34
N THR A 18 32.14 16.03 -20.51
CA THR A 18 32.14 15.27 -21.75
C THR A 18 33.13 14.12 -21.62
N GLY A 19 32.64 12.94 -21.26
CA GLY A 19 33.42 11.71 -21.31
C GLY A 19 33.58 11.23 -22.76
N PHE A 20 34.58 11.74 -23.47
CA PHE A 20 35.13 11.06 -24.65
C PHE A 20 36.15 10.04 -24.16
N GLY A 21 35.77 8.77 -24.17
CA GLY A 21 36.67 7.64 -23.96
C GLY A 21 36.61 6.70 -25.17
N VAL A 22 37.31 7.05 -26.25
CA VAL A 22 37.58 6.13 -27.35
C VAL A 22 38.98 5.56 -27.11
N THR A 23 39.05 4.35 -26.56
CA THR A 23 40.28 3.56 -26.57
C THR A 23 40.17 2.48 -27.63
N ILE A 24 40.95 2.67 -28.70
CA ILE A 24 41.20 1.65 -29.72
C ILE A 24 42.28 0.74 -29.14
N ALA A 25 41.94 -0.52 -28.85
CA ALA A 25 42.92 -1.56 -28.53
C ALA A 25 42.88 -2.66 -29.59
N VAL A 26 44.07 -3.08 -29.99
CA VAL A 26 44.39 -3.76 -31.24
C VAL A 26 44.30 -5.29 -31.08
N LEU A 27 43.74 -5.91 -32.12
CA LEU A 27 43.83 -7.30 -32.59
C LEU A 27 44.82 -8.25 -31.86
N THR A 28 44.25 -9.29 -31.23
CA THR A 28 44.75 -10.67 -31.32
C THR A 28 43.55 -11.60 -31.48
N ALA A 29 43.51 -12.31 -32.60
CA ALA A 29 42.43 -13.21 -32.98
C ALA A 29 42.56 -14.54 -32.23
N ASP A 30 42.05 -14.61 -31.00
CA ASP A 30 41.51 -15.85 -30.45
C ASP A 30 40.02 -15.89 -30.77
N ARG A 31 39.66 -16.72 -31.76
CA ARG A 31 38.27 -16.93 -32.17
C ARG A 31 37.56 -17.79 -31.12
N THR A 32 37.29 -17.24 -29.94
CA THR A 32 36.22 -17.75 -29.09
C THR A 32 34.94 -17.07 -29.56
N PRO A 33 33.95 -17.79 -30.13
CA PRO A 33 32.66 -17.20 -30.42
C PRO A 33 32.10 -16.58 -29.12
N PRO A 34 31.58 -15.34 -29.14
CA PRO A 34 30.88 -14.81 -27.98
C PRO A 34 29.75 -15.79 -27.64
N ALA A 35 29.67 -16.18 -26.36
CA ALA A 35 28.60 -17.04 -25.89
C ALA A 35 27.25 -16.42 -26.32
N PRO A 36 26.31 -17.22 -26.85
CA PRO A 36 25.02 -16.70 -27.28
C PRO A 36 24.35 -15.98 -26.10
N PRO A 37 23.72 -14.81 -26.30
CA PRO A 37 23.00 -14.12 -25.25
C PRO A 37 21.98 -15.09 -24.67
N THR A 38 22.06 -15.35 -23.37
CA THR A 38 21.08 -16.17 -22.67
C THR A 38 19.72 -15.49 -22.85
N ALA A 39 18.82 -16.13 -23.58
CA ALA A 39 17.47 -15.62 -23.75
C ALA A 39 16.85 -15.45 -22.36
N ARG A 40 16.48 -14.22 -22.01
CA ARG A 40 15.70 -13.98 -20.78
C ARG A 40 14.34 -14.64 -20.98
N VAL A 41 14.12 -15.75 -20.30
CA VAL A 41 12.77 -16.32 -20.20
C VAL A 41 11.88 -15.26 -19.55
N PRO A 42 10.78 -14.84 -20.21
CA PRO A 42 9.83 -13.93 -19.59
C PRO A 42 9.30 -14.57 -18.29
N ALA A 43 9.39 -13.85 -17.18
CA ALA A 43 8.74 -14.30 -15.95
C ALA A 43 7.24 -14.47 -16.22
N ALA A 44 6.67 -15.63 -15.86
CA ALA A 44 5.25 -15.86 -16.00
C ALA A 44 4.47 -14.80 -15.21
N GLN A 45 3.64 -14.01 -15.89
CA GLN A 45 2.76 -13.04 -15.23
C GLN A 45 1.69 -13.82 -14.45
N GLN A 46 1.56 -13.52 -13.16
CA GLN A 46 0.52 -14.12 -12.32
C GLN A 46 -0.86 -13.68 -12.82
N GLN A 47 -1.77 -14.65 -12.97
CA GLN A 47 -3.12 -14.38 -13.45
C GLN A 47 -3.97 -13.70 -12.36
N PRO A 48 -4.82 -12.72 -12.71
CA PRO A 48 -5.78 -12.16 -11.75
C PRO A 48 -6.74 -13.22 -11.23
N LYS A 49 -6.95 -13.23 -9.92
CA LYS A 49 -7.80 -14.20 -9.24
C LYS A 49 -8.58 -13.53 -8.13
N VAL A 50 -9.83 -13.98 -7.89
CA VAL A 50 -10.60 -13.57 -6.71
C VAL A 50 -9.86 -14.04 -5.45
N PRO A 51 -9.52 -13.13 -4.51
CA PRO A 51 -8.82 -13.51 -3.31
C PRO A 51 -9.66 -14.37 -2.36
N THR A 52 -8.97 -14.96 -1.39
CA THR A 52 -9.52 -15.64 -0.23
C THR A 52 -9.50 -14.72 1.00
N PRO A 53 -10.35 -14.95 2.02
CA PRO A 53 -10.35 -14.18 3.25
C PRO A 53 -8.97 -14.06 3.93
N ALA A 54 -8.17 -15.13 3.90
CA ALA A 54 -6.83 -15.17 4.50
C ALA A 54 -5.80 -14.26 3.82
N GLU A 55 -6.10 -13.79 2.60
CA GLU A 55 -5.23 -12.88 1.85
C GLU A 55 -5.54 -11.40 2.15
N PHE A 56 -6.40 -11.14 3.12
CA PHE A 56 -6.68 -9.80 3.62
C PHE A 56 -6.44 -9.70 5.12
N GLN A 57 -5.78 -8.62 5.51
CA GLN A 57 -5.67 -8.19 6.89
C GLN A 57 -6.40 -6.86 7.04
N ILE A 58 -7.14 -6.67 8.14
CA ILE A 58 -7.85 -5.41 8.41
C ILE A 58 -7.32 -4.81 9.71
N GLY A 59 -6.74 -3.61 9.61
CA GLY A 59 -6.52 -2.76 10.78
C GLY A 59 -7.81 -2.03 11.15
N VAL A 60 -8.06 -1.84 12.45
CA VAL A 60 -9.14 -0.99 12.95
C VAL A 60 -8.51 0.23 13.61
N VAL A 61 -8.90 1.42 13.14
CA VAL A 61 -8.42 2.69 13.70
C VAL A 61 -9.60 3.40 14.33
N VAL A 62 -9.57 3.55 15.65
CA VAL A 62 -10.53 4.38 16.39
C VAL A 62 -10.24 5.85 16.09
N THR A 63 -11.19 6.53 15.47
CA THR A 63 -11.10 7.94 15.09
C THR A 63 -11.67 8.87 16.16
N ASP A 64 -12.65 8.39 16.93
CA ASP A 64 -13.26 9.12 18.04
C ASP A 64 -13.77 8.15 19.11
N GLN A 65 -13.85 8.62 20.36
CA GLN A 65 -14.33 7.85 21.49
C GLN A 65 -15.04 8.76 22.49
N ASN A 66 -16.31 8.45 22.80
CA ASN A 66 -17.08 9.12 23.82
C ASN A 66 -17.59 8.11 24.87
N CYS A 67 -17.13 8.25 26.11
CA CYS A 67 -17.51 7.37 27.21
C CYS A 67 -18.43 8.09 28.18
N SER A 68 -19.62 7.53 28.41
CA SER A 68 -20.60 8.05 29.37
C SER A 68 -20.86 6.99 30.41
N ALA A 69 -20.00 6.91 31.43
CA ALA A 69 -20.16 5.95 32.52
C ALA A 69 -21.51 6.16 33.24
N PRO A 70 -22.24 5.07 33.59
CA PRO A 70 -21.88 3.66 33.49
C PRO A 70 -22.26 2.97 32.17
N ASN A 71 -22.74 3.71 31.17
CA ASN A 71 -23.39 3.19 29.95
C ASN A 71 -22.42 2.70 28.86
N GLY A 72 -21.13 2.53 29.17
CA GLY A 72 -20.10 2.15 28.21
C GLY A 72 -19.56 3.32 27.37
N CYS A 73 -18.97 2.99 26.22
CA CYS A 73 -18.38 3.95 25.30
C CYS A 73 -18.93 3.76 23.87
N LEU A 74 -19.14 4.89 23.20
CA LEU A 74 -19.38 4.95 21.76
C LEU A 74 -18.06 5.24 21.06
N TYR A 75 -17.59 4.29 20.27
CA TYR A 75 -16.42 4.43 19.42
C TYR A 75 -16.86 4.81 18.01
N ARG A 76 -16.08 5.66 17.35
CA ARG A 76 -16.10 5.80 15.90
C ARG A 76 -14.81 5.24 15.35
N TYR A 77 -14.89 4.41 14.33
CA TYR A 77 -13.72 3.80 13.74
C TYR A 77 -13.76 3.82 12.22
N ARG A 78 -12.60 3.62 11.61
CA ARG A 78 -12.44 3.25 10.21
C ARG A 78 -11.61 1.99 10.10
N ILE A 79 -11.78 1.26 9.00
CA ILE A 79 -10.94 0.12 8.70
C ILE A 79 -9.80 0.50 7.75
N GLU A 80 -8.68 -0.20 7.86
CA GLU A 80 -7.51 -0.09 6.99
C GLU A 80 -7.20 -1.48 6.42
N PRO A 81 -7.83 -1.87 5.28
CA PRO A 81 -7.60 -3.16 4.67
C PRO A 81 -6.24 -3.19 3.97
N LYS A 82 -5.56 -4.32 4.10
CA LYS A 82 -4.30 -4.64 3.44
C LYS A 82 -4.43 -5.97 2.71
N TYR A 83 -4.16 -5.94 1.42
CA TYR A 83 -4.07 -7.15 0.60
C TYR A 83 -2.69 -7.78 0.73
N LEU A 84 -2.65 -9.08 1.04
CA LEU A 84 -1.43 -9.86 1.30
C LEU A 84 -1.22 -10.97 0.26
N GLY A 85 -2.18 -11.17 -0.66
CA GLY A 85 -2.08 -12.23 -1.65
C GLY A 85 -0.96 -12.00 -2.66
N LEU A 86 -0.46 -13.11 -3.19
CA LEU A 86 0.65 -13.14 -4.15
C LEU A 86 0.13 -13.24 -5.58
N HIS A 87 -0.98 -12.60 -5.90
CA HIS A 87 -1.53 -12.54 -7.24
C HIS A 87 -2.22 -11.19 -7.45
N PRO A 88 -2.33 -10.69 -8.69
CA PRO A 88 -3.07 -9.47 -8.92
C PRO A 88 -4.55 -9.64 -8.55
N LEU A 89 -5.14 -8.56 -8.04
CA LEU A 89 -6.58 -8.46 -7.84
C LEU A 89 -7.28 -8.39 -9.20
N PRO A 90 -8.53 -8.89 -9.30
CA PRO A 90 -9.28 -8.78 -10.53
C PRO A 90 -9.71 -7.32 -10.79
N ASP A 91 -9.90 -6.96 -12.06
CA ASP A 91 -10.34 -5.60 -12.44
C ASP A 91 -11.81 -5.34 -12.08
N LYS A 92 -12.61 -6.40 -11.99
CA LYS A 92 -14.00 -6.34 -11.50
C LYS A 92 -14.02 -5.97 -10.02
N GLU A 93 -15.07 -5.24 -9.64
CA GLU A 93 -15.27 -4.89 -8.23
C GLU A 93 -15.59 -6.16 -7.43
N ILE A 94 -14.89 -6.33 -6.32
CA ILE A 94 -15.17 -7.37 -5.33
C ILE A 94 -15.67 -6.72 -4.05
N LYS A 95 -16.56 -7.40 -3.34
CA LYS A 95 -17.03 -7.03 -2.00
C LYS A 95 -16.36 -7.92 -0.96
N VAL A 96 -15.76 -7.30 0.04
CA VAL A 96 -15.11 -7.97 1.17
C VAL A 96 -15.98 -7.75 2.40
N VAL A 97 -16.51 -8.83 2.96
CA VAL A 97 -17.31 -8.84 4.18
C VAL A 97 -16.40 -9.17 5.36
N TYR A 98 -16.51 -8.39 6.42
CA TYR A 98 -15.69 -8.53 7.62
C TYR A 98 -16.55 -8.43 8.88
N GLU A 99 -15.98 -8.87 9.99
CA GLU A 99 -16.55 -8.77 11.32
C GLU A 99 -15.57 -8.02 12.23
N VAL A 100 -16.07 -7.04 12.97
CA VAL A 100 -15.35 -6.31 14.02
C VAL A 100 -15.76 -6.86 15.39
N LYS A 101 -14.78 -7.19 16.22
CA LYS A 101 -14.94 -7.67 17.60
C LYS A 101 -14.38 -6.65 18.58
N GLY A 102 -14.67 -6.84 19.87
CA GLY A 102 -14.21 -5.97 20.97
C GLY A 102 -15.27 -4.99 21.47
N GLY A 103 -16.32 -4.73 20.70
CA GLY A 103 -17.53 -4.04 21.16
C GLY A 103 -18.39 -4.88 22.09
N HIS A 104 -19.58 -4.37 22.44
CA HIS A 104 -20.56 -5.13 23.21
C HIS A 104 -21.05 -6.37 22.46
N GLN A 105 -21.13 -6.29 21.13
CA GLN A 105 -21.44 -7.40 20.22
C GLN A 105 -20.55 -7.30 18.97
N PRO A 106 -20.26 -8.42 18.29
CA PRO A 106 -19.61 -8.37 16.99
C PRO A 106 -20.44 -7.59 15.97
N GLN A 107 -19.78 -6.78 15.14
CA GLN A 107 -20.42 -5.97 14.12
C GLN A 107 -19.92 -6.37 12.73
N VAL A 108 -20.84 -6.79 11.86
CA VAL A 108 -20.53 -7.12 10.47
C VAL A 108 -20.51 -5.84 9.63
N GLY A 109 -19.54 -5.74 8.73
CA GLY A 109 -19.45 -4.68 7.74
C GLY A 109 -18.92 -5.19 6.41
N ASP A 110 -18.85 -4.29 5.43
CA ASP A 110 -18.25 -4.59 4.13
C ASP A 110 -17.53 -3.39 3.52
N PHE A 111 -16.63 -3.67 2.59
CA PHE A 111 -16.00 -2.68 1.73
C PHE A 111 -15.83 -3.25 0.32
N THR A 112 -15.72 -2.37 -0.68
CA THR A 112 -15.45 -2.79 -2.06
C THR A 112 -14.02 -2.53 -2.47
N VAL A 113 -13.49 -3.38 -3.35
CA VAL A 113 -12.17 -3.23 -3.94
C VAL A 113 -12.29 -3.28 -5.45
N ARG A 114 -11.72 -2.29 -6.14
CA ARG A 114 -11.66 -2.25 -7.60
C ARG A 114 -10.33 -1.65 -8.04
N ALA A 115 -9.66 -2.29 -9.01
CA ALA A 115 -8.39 -1.82 -9.55
C ALA A 115 -7.35 -1.50 -8.44
N GLY A 116 -7.27 -2.35 -7.41
CA GLY A 116 -6.36 -2.18 -6.29
C GLY A 116 -6.73 -1.10 -5.26
N GLN A 117 -7.85 -0.41 -5.44
CA GLN A 117 -8.31 0.63 -4.52
C GLN A 117 -9.49 0.12 -3.68
N ALA A 118 -9.38 0.26 -2.36
CA ALA A 118 -10.45 -0.07 -1.42
C ALA A 118 -11.32 1.18 -1.14
N ARG A 119 -12.64 1.00 -1.09
CA ARG A 119 -13.61 2.02 -0.70
C ARG A 119 -14.18 1.62 0.65
N VAL A 120 -13.80 2.36 1.70
CA VAL A 120 -14.14 2.04 3.09
C VAL A 120 -14.99 3.15 3.70
N LEU A 121 -15.86 2.77 4.63
CA LEU A 121 -16.61 3.74 5.44
C LEU A 121 -15.69 4.40 6.47
N GLN A 122 -15.99 5.67 6.77
CA GLN A 122 -15.34 6.43 7.83
C GLN A 122 -16.29 6.56 9.03
N ASP A 123 -15.71 6.75 10.21
CA ASP A 123 -16.43 7.12 11.43
C ASP A 123 -17.63 6.21 11.76
N VAL A 124 -17.46 4.91 11.52
CA VAL A 124 -18.47 3.88 11.77
C VAL A 124 -18.69 3.78 13.28
N PRO A 125 -19.93 3.97 13.76
CA PRO A 125 -20.22 3.87 15.19
C PRO A 125 -20.20 2.41 15.64
N LEU A 126 -19.66 2.17 16.83
CA LEU A 126 -19.68 0.89 17.52
C LEU A 126 -19.69 1.11 19.04
N GLU A 127 -20.61 0.45 19.72
CA GLU A 127 -20.68 0.50 21.18
C GLU A 127 -19.80 -0.58 21.80
N GLY A 128 -19.09 -0.23 22.87
CA GLY A 128 -18.23 -1.19 23.57
C GLY A 128 -17.98 -0.83 25.04
N PRO A 129 -17.34 -1.76 25.77
CA PRO A 129 -16.89 -1.48 27.13
C PRO A 129 -15.81 -0.37 27.13
N PRO A 130 -15.52 0.24 28.28
CA PRO A 130 -14.38 1.15 28.42
C PRO A 130 -13.06 0.46 28.04
N ASN A 131 -12.23 1.16 27.28
CA ASN A 131 -10.93 0.67 26.77
C ASN A 131 -11.04 -0.60 25.90
N ALA A 132 -12.10 -0.69 25.09
CA ALA A 132 -12.29 -1.79 24.15
C ALA A 132 -11.13 -1.84 23.14
N HIS A 133 -10.65 -3.05 22.88
CA HIS A 133 -9.70 -3.31 21.79
C HIS A 133 -10.48 -3.83 20.58
N LEU A 134 -10.61 -3.00 19.53
CA LEU A 134 -11.36 -3.36 18.34
C LEU A 134 -10.47 -4.09 17.35
N GLU A 135 -10.92 -5.26 16.90
CA GLU A 135 -10.20 -6.09 15.93
C GLU A 135 -11.13 -6.50 14.80
N ALA A 136 -10.63 -6.58 13.57
CA ALA A 136 -11.43 -6.97 12.41
C ALA A 136 -10.82 -8.18 11.68
N SER A 137 -11.69 -9.06 11.21
CA SER A 137 -11.32 -10.22 10.40
C SER A 137 -12.26 -10.39 9.21
N VAL A 138 -11.70 -10.70 8.04
CA VAL A 138 -12.49 -10.99 6.84
C VAL A 138 -13.19 -12.34 7.00
N THR A 139 -14.48 -12.37 6.71
CA THR A 139 -15.30 -13.58 6.81
C THR A 139 -15.65 -14.12 5.42
N GLN A 140 -15.87 -13.24 4.44
CA GLN A 140 -16.27 -13.63 3.10
C GLN A 140 -15.80 -12.63 2.03
N ILE A 141 -15.54 -13.14 0.84
CA ILE A 141 -15.27 -12.33 -0.35
C ILE A 141 -16.27 -12.74 -1.43
N VAL A 142 -16.89 -11.75 -2.05
CA VAL A 142 -17.85 -11.91 -3.16
C VAL A 142 -17.30 -11.16 -4.36
N GLY A 143 -17.24 -11.79 -5.53
CA GLY A 143 -16.68 -11.19 -6.74
C GLY A 143 -17.28 -11.76 -8.00
#